data_AF-A0A821FMJ5-F1
#
_entry.id   AF-A0A821FMJ5-F1
#
_cell.length_a   1.000
_cell.length_b   1.000
_cell.length_c   1.000
_cell.angle_alpha   90.00
_cell.angle_beta   90.00
_cell.angle_gamma   90.00
#
_symmetry.space_group_name_H-M   'P 1'
#
loop_
_entity.id
_entity.type
_entity.pdbx_description
1 polymer ?
#
loop_
_entity_poly.entity_id
_entity_poly.type
_entity_poly.pdbx_seq_one_letter_code
_entity_poly.pdbx_strand_id
1 'polypeptide(L)'
;YNLYQNLLFYGVKDGRNEDEDFQFIPLIIEKVIIPKLTNIIAHIYDPLSLKQTTNLVKTIENIFQTYPTMTDDSKNVQNLLKAIVDRLQRSLDDDIYIPLYPKEIIALGSSRTSSNNSAIMATEFFFRQYWTCVKLLGNITLWSQILSLKTILDLSIDGLLNRYILVSLKNMDLISNEMITRCLLLAKCFPIKQWFDNNKTILQNQLTDTTLPALENFCLFLKQLAQEYSTQIFSANDKDKKIYKENIRQIRVIFVHLHALDHALELTNEYEIK
;
A
#
# COMPACT_ATOMS: atom_id res chain seq x y z
N TYR A 1 -4.62 -41.92 9.68
CA TYR A 1 -5.75 -41.09 9.21
C TYR A 1 -6.94 -41.41 10.11
N ASN A 2 -7.25 -40.56 11.10
CA ASN A 2 -8.56 -40.59 11.76
C ASN A 2 -8.93 -39.28 12.48
N LEU A 3 -8.15 -38.21 12.30
CA LEU A 3 -8.49 -36.89 12.82
C LEU A 3 -9.83 -36.41 12.27
N TYR A 4 -10.08 -36.62 10.97
CA TYR A 4 -11.34 -36.24 10.33
C TYR A 4 -12.54 -36.99 10.91
N GLN A 5 -12.44 -38.31 11.09
CA GLN A 5 -13.53 -39.11 11.66
C GLN A 5 -13.74 -38.77 13.14
N ASN A 6 -12.66 -38.55 13.91
CA ASN A 6 -12.75 -38.13 15.30
C ASN A 6 -13.32 -36.71 15.46
N LEU A 7 -13.06 -35.78 14.51
CA LEU A 7 -13.71 -34.46 14.48
C LEU A 7 -15.19 -34.57 14.08
N LEU A 8 -15.51 -35.41 13.09
CA LEU A 8 -16.87 -35.56 12.55
C LEU A 8 -17.85 -36.13 13.59
N PHE A 9 -17.35 -36.98 14.49
CA PHE A 9 -18.14 -37.58 15.58
C PHE A 9 -17.86 -36.96 16.97
N TYR A 10 -17.20 -35.80 17.00
CA TYR A 10 -16.90 -35.09 18.24
C TYR A 10 -18.19 -34.52 18.86
N GLY A 11 -18.44 -34.81 20.14
CA GLY A 11 -19.66 -34.40 20.86
C GLY A 11 -20.89 -35.29 20.68
N VAL A 12 -20.83 -36.37 19.88
CA VAL A 12 -21.96 -37.30 19.67
C VAL A 12 -22.10 -38.33 20.82
N LYS A 13 -21.15 -38.37 21.78
CA LYS A 13 -21.24 -39.27 22.93
C LYS A 13 -21.14 -38.53 24.26
N ASP A 14 -22.25 -38.68 24.98
CA ASP A 14 -22.46 -38.53 26.42
C ASP A 14 -22.60 -37.12 26.96
N GLY A 15 -23.76 -36.89 27.60
CA GLY A 15 -24.14 -35.67 28.29
C GLY A 15 -23.25 -35.36 29.50
N ARG A 16 -22.02 -34.93 29.23
CA ARG A 16 -21.17 -34.23 30.17
C ARG A 16 -21.36 -32.74 29.92
N ASN A 17 -21.87 -32.06 30.93
CA ASN A 17 -21.75 -30.62 31.03
C ASN A 17 -20.27 -30.28 31.29
N GLU A 18 -19.87 -29.09 30.81
CA GLU A 18 -18.61 -28.37 31.10
C GLU A 18 -17.51 -28.45 30.01
N ASP A 19 -17.61 -27.51 29.07
CA ASP A 19 -16.62 -26.48 28.70
C ASP A 19 -15.12 -26.78 28.45
N GLU A 20 -14.58 -27.97 28.76
CA GLU A 20 -13.16 -28.30 28.55
C GLU A 20 -12.79 -28.43 27.06
N ASP A 21 -13.79 -28.70 26.21
CA ASP A 21 -13.61 -29.00 24.78
C ASP A 21 -13.62 -27.75 23.87
N PHE A 22 -14.04 -26.56 24.36
CA PHE A 22 -14.07 -25.33 23.55
C PHE A 22 -12.68 -24.86 23.09
N GLN A 23 -11.63 -25.23 23.83
CA GLN A 23 -10.25 -24.84 23.51
C GLN A 23 -9.58 -25.76 22.49
N PHE A 24 -10.17 -26.93 22.19
CA PHE A 24 -9.52 -27.93 21.33
C PHE A 24 -9.29 -27.45 19.90
N ILE A 25 -10.32 -26.86 19.27
CA ILE A 25 -10.20 -26.30 17.92
C ILE A 25 -9.22 -25.11 17.87
N PRO A 26 -9.32 -24.09 18.76
CA PRO A 26 -8.28 -23.07 18.89
C PRO A 26 -6.87 -23.67 18.98
N LEU A 27 -6.63 -24.65 19.87
CA LEU A 27 -5.30 -25.26 20.02
C LEU A 27 -4.79 -25.91 18.73
N ILE A 28 -5.64 -26.58 17.96
CA ILE A 28 -5.25 -27.13 16.64
C ILE A 28 -4.85 -26.01 15.69
N ILE A 29 -5.66 -24.95 15.62
CA ILE A 29 -5.34 -23.79 14.77
C ILE A 29 -3.98 -23.21 15.16
N GLU A 30 -3.76 -22.95 16.45
CA GLU A 30 -2.52 -22.35 16.95
C GLU A 30 -1.30 -23.24 16.74
N LYS A 31 -1.40 -24.55 17.02
CA LYS A 31 -0.25 -25.46 17.06
C LYS A 31 0.02 -26.15 15.73
N VAL A 32 -0.94 -26.17 14.80
CA VAL A 32 -0.81 -26.86 13.51
C VAL A 32 -0.99 -25.92 12.33
N ILE A 33 -2.10 -25.17 12.29
CA ILE A 33 -2.42 -24.34 11.12
C ILE A 33 -1.50 -23.13 11.04
N ILE A 34 -1.30 -22.41 12.15
CA ILE A 34 -0.45 -21.22 12.20
C ILE A 34 1.01 -21.54 11.80
N PRO A 35 1.68 -22.58 12.33
CA PRO A 35 3.02 -22.96 11.88
C PRO A 35 3.07 -23.34 10.40
N LYS A 36 2.04 -24.00 9.88
CA LYS A 36 1.97 -24.34 8.45
C LYS A 36 1.83 -23.09 7.58
N LEU A 37 0.96 -22.15 7.97
CA LEU A 37 0.82 -20.85 7.29
C LEU A 37 2.14 -20.07 7.35
N THR A 38 2.82 -20.08 8.49
CA THR A 38 4.13 -19.44 8.67
C THR A 38 5.14 -19.96 7.65
N ASN A 39 5.23 -21.27 7.46
CA ASN A 39 6.11 -21.86 6.44
C ASN A 39 5.70 -21.49 5.00
N ILE A 40 4.39 -21.46 4.70
CA ILE A 40 3.89 -21.04 3.38
C ILE A 40 4.30 -19.58 3.12
N ILE A 41 4.14 -18.70 4.10
CA ILE A 41 4.52 -17.28 3.98
C ILE A 41 6.03 -17.12 3.82
N ALA A 42 6.81 -17.87 4.59
CA ALA A 42 8.26 -17.77 4.56
C ALA A 42 8.88 -18.20 3.21
N HIS A 43 8.27 -19.18 2.53
CA HIS A 43 8.92 -19.88 1.41
C HIS A 43 8.15 -19.88 0.08
N ILE A 44 6.83 -19.74 0.10
CA ILE A 44 5.97 -19.95 -1.09
C ILE A 44 5.24 -18.66 -1.48
N TYR A 45 4.83 -17.86 -0.50
CA TYR A 45 4.11 -16.61 -0.73
C TYR A 45 4.91 -15.64 -1.62
N ASP A 46 4.24 -15.15 -2.66
CA ASP A 46 4.70 -14.09 -3.54
C ASP A 46 4.04 -12.74 -3.16
N PRO A 47 4.80 -11.80 -2.55
CA PRO A 47 4.31 -10.46 -2.20
C PRO A 47 3.85 -9.61 -3.39
N LEU A 48 4.26 -9.92 -4.62
CA LEU A 48 3.77 -9.24 -5.82
C LEU A 48 2.44 -9.79 -6.34
N SER A 49 1.97 -10.93 -5.83
CA SER A 49 0.69 -11.51 -6.22
C SER A 49 -0.44 -10.94 -5.38
N LEU A 50 -1.26 -10.08 -5.99
CA LEU A 50 -2.45 -9.51 -5.35
C LEU A 50 -3.39 -10.63 -4.85
N LYS A 51 -3.64 -11.65 -5.69
CA LYS A 51 -4.51 -12.77 -5.35
C LYS A 51 -4.01 -13.55 -4.13
N GLN A 52 -2.71 -13.85 -4.07
CA GLN A 52 -2.14 -14.54 -2.91
C GLN A 52 -2.23 -13.67 -1.66
N THR A 53 -1.85 -12.39 -1.77
CA THR A 53 -1.89 -11.43 -0.67
C THR A 53 -3.29 -11.28 -0.09
N THR A 54 -4.30 -10.99 -0.93
CA THR A 54 -5.69 -10.82 -0.47
C THR A 54 -6.23 -12.08 0.18
N ASN A 55 -5.89 -13.26 -0.35
CA ASN A 55 -6.37 -14.52 0.21
C ASN A 55 -5.70 -14.82 1.55
N LEU A 56 -4.39 -14.59 1.68
CA LEU A 56 -3.67 -14.78 2.93
C LEU A 56 -4.16 -13.82 4.02
N VAL A 57 -4.27 -12.53 3.71
CA VAL A 57 -4.80 -11.51 4.63
C VAL A 57 -6.18 -11.93 5.14
N LYS A 58 -7.13 -12.21 4.24
CA LYS A 58 -8.47 -12.66 4.63
C LYS A 58 -8.48 -13.94 5.46
N THR A 59 -7.62 -14.90 5.12
CA THR A 59 -7.55 -16.17 5.87
C THR A 59 -7.07 -15.93 7.30
N ILE A 60 -6.03 -15.09 7.47
CA ILE A 60 -5.47 -14.79 8.78
C ILE A 60 -6.41 -13.91 9.60
N GLU A 61 -7.02 -12.89 8.99
CA GLU A 61 -8.07 -12.08 9.62
C GLU A 61 -9.23 -12.94 10.13
N ASN A 62 -9.73 -13.85 9.29
CA ASN A 62 -10.80 -14.76 9.69
C ASN A 62 -10.39 -15.66 10.86
N ILE A 63 -9.14 -16.14 10.88
CA ILE A 63 -8.62 -16.94 12.00
C ILE A 63 -8.61 -16.11 13.29
N PHE A 64 -8.09 -14.89 13.26
CA PHE A 64 -8.02 -14.03 14.44
C PHE A 64 -9.40 -13.58 14.94
N GLN A 65 -10.34 -13.32 14.02
CA GLN A 65 -11.73 -13.00 14.39
C GLN A 65 -12.48 -14.19 14.96
N THR A 66 -12.26 -15.40 14.41
CA THR A 66 -12.96 -16.63 14.85
C THR A 66 -12.43 -17.15 16.17
N TYR A 67 -11.13 -16.94 16.45
CA TYR A 67 -10.47 -17.45 17.66
C TYR A 67 -9.74 -16.32 18.42
N PRO A 68 -10.47 -15.42 19.11
CA PRO A 68 -9.88 -14.30 19.84
C PRO A 68 -9.00 -14.71 21.03
N THR A 69 -9.06 -15.97 21.45
CA THR A 69 -8.18 -16.55 22.48
C THR A 69 -6.73 -16.67 22.01
N MET A 70 -6.47 -16.48 20.71
CA MET A 70 -5.13 -16.36 20.13
C MET A 70 -4.55 -14.99 20.47
N THR A 71 -3.89 -14.87 21.61
CA THR A 71 -3.23 -13.62 21.97
C THR A 71 -1.88 -13.46 21.25
N ASP A 72 -1.47 -12.21 21.09
CA ASP A 72 -0.20 -11.77 20.53
C ASP A 72 1.02 -12.31 21.31
N ASP A 73 0.80 -12.85 22.51
CA ASP A 73 1.80 -13.50 23.35
C ASP A 73 2.13 -14.93 22.89
N SER A 74 1.28 -15.54 22.05
CA SER A 74 1.58 -16.86 21.51
C SER A 74 2.81 -16.78 20.60
N LYS A 75 3.83 -17.57 20.94
CA LYS A 75 5.05 -17.73 20.14
C LYS A 75 4.74 -18.09 18.67
N ASN A 76 3.67 -18.85 18.42
CA ASN A 76 3.31 -19.24 17.05
C ASN A 76 2.73 -18.06 16.27
N VAL A 77 1.91 -17.23 16.90
CA VAL A 77 1.37 -15.99 16.31
C VAL A 77 2.51 -15.00 16.07
N GLN A 78 3.41 -14.81 17.02
CA GLN A 78 4.58 -13.94 16.86
C GLN A 78 5.48 -14.40 15.69
N ASN A 79 5.71 -15.71 15.57
CA ASN A 79 6.48 -16.27 14.45
C ASN A 79 5.77 -16.03 13.11
N LEU A 80 4.44 -16.15 13.05
CA LEU A 80 3.66 -15.85 11.86
C LEU A 80 3.79 -14.39 11.45
N LEU A 81 3.57 -13.46 12.40
CA LEU A 81 3.69 -12.02 12.15
C LEU A 81 5.11 -11.65 11.69
N LYS A 82 6.12 -12.20 12.36
CA LYS A 82 7.52 -12.03 11.97
C LYS A 82 7.79 -12.57 10.56
N ALA A 83 7.29 -13.76 10.22
CA ALA A 83 7.49 -14.32 8.89
C ALA A 83 6.85 -13.47 7.78
N ILE A 84 5.70 -12.83 8.06
CA ILE A 84 5.09 -11.88 7.13
C ILE A 84 6.02 -10.68 6.92
N VAL A 85 6.46 -10.04 8.01
CA VAL A 85 7.36 -8.88 7.95
C VAL A 85 8.67 -9.23 7.24
N ASP A 86 9.32 -10.32 7.63
CA ASP A 86 10.58 -10.79 7.03
C ASP A 86 10.40 -11.14 5.54
N ARG A 87 9.22 -11.62 5.13
CA ARG A 87 8.94 -11.90 3.71
C ARG A 87 8.74 -10.62 2.91
N LEU A 88 7.99 -9.66 3.44
CA LEU A 88 7.78 -8.37 2.80
C LEU A 88 9.10 -7.59 2.69
N GLN A 89 9.89 -7.56 3.77
CA GLN A 89 11.21 -6.93 3.79
C GLN A 89 12.16 -7.55 2.76
N ARG A 90 12.24 -8.88 2.67
CA ARG A 90 13.02 -9.55 1.62
C ARG A 90 12.62 -9.13 0.21
N SER A 91 11.32 -8.96 -0.05
CA SER A 91 10.90 -8.46 -1.37
C SER A 91 11.31 -7.01 -1.62
N LEU A 92 11.43 -6.16 -0.58
CA LEU A 92 11.98 -4.82 -0.74
C LEU A 92 13.48 -4.83 -1.05
N ASP A 93 14.22 -5.79 -0.49
CA ASP A 93 15.66 -5.88 -0.61
C ASP A 93 16.11 -6.59 -1.90
N ASP A 94 15.41 -7.66 -2.28
CA ASP A 94 15.81 -8.56 -3.36
C ASP A 94 15.06 -8.29 -4.69
N ASP A 95 13.76 -7.95 -4.62
CA ASP A 95 12.89 -7.90 -5.80
C ASP A 95 12.70 -6.48 -6.37
N ILE A 96 13.06 -5.43 -5.62
CA ILE A 96 12.81 -4.04 -5.99
C ILE A 96 14.07 -3.38 -6.56
N TYR A 97 13.96 -2.99 -7.83
CA TYR A 97 15.00 -2.23 -8.50
C TYR A 97 14.39 -1.30 -9.55
N ILE A 98 14.60 0.02 -9.39
CA ILE A 98 14.25 1.00 -10.42
C ILE A 98 15.54 1.63 -10.95
N PRO A 99 15.91 1.41 -12.23
CA PRO A 99 17.07 2.08 -12.80
C PRO A 99 16.79 3.59 -12.95
N LEU A 100 17.78 4.39 -12.59
CA LEU A 100 17.76 5.83 -12.81
C LEU A 100 18.34 6.13 -14.18
N TYR A 101 17.47 6.48 -15.13
CA TYR A 101 17.87 7.00 -16.43
C TYR A 101 17.84 8.54 -16.42
N PRO A 102 18.70 9.22 -17.19
CA PRO A 102 18.59 10.65 -17.44
C PRO A 102 17.18 11.02 -17.93
N LYS A 103 16.68 12.18 -17.50
CA LYS A 103 15.33 12.67 -17.82
C LYS A 103 15.10 12.76 -19.32
N GLU A 104 16.14 13.10 -20.06
CA GLU A 104 16.14 13.24 -21.51
C GLU A 104 15.86 11.90 -22.19
N ILE A 105 16.42 10.80 -21.66
CA ILE A 105 16.19 9.45 -22.19
C ILE A 105 14.74 9.02 -21.91
N ILE A 106 14.24 9.28 -20.71
CA ILE A 106 12.85 8.97 -20.35
C ILE A 106 11.87 9.77 -21.22
N ALA A 107 12.10 11.08 -21.38
CA ALA A 107 11.29 11.95 -22.22
C ALA A 107 11.33 11.51 -23.69
N LEU A 108 12.53 11.20 -24.21
CA LEU A 108 12.71 10.72 -25.58
C LEU A 108 12.00 9.38 -25.80
N GLY A 109 12.11 8.43 -24.88
CA GLY A 109 11.47 7.12 -24.99
C GLY A 109 9.96 7.16 -24.77
N SER A 110 9.45 8.16 -24.04
CA SER A 110 8.00 8.37 -23.82
C SER A 110 7.31 9.06 -25.01
N SER A 111 8.08 9.64 -25.92
CA SER A 111 7.53 10.25 -27.13
C SER A 111 6.97 9.21 -28.09
N ARG A 112 5.72 9.41 -28.53
CA ARG A 112 5.04 8.54 -29.51
C ARG A 112 5.71 8.51 -30.89
N THR A 113 6.58 9.48 -31.17
CA THR A 113 7.29 9.60 -32.45
C THR A 113 8.76 9.18 -32.34
N SER A 114 9.19 8.68 -31.18
CA SER A 114 10.57 8.25 -30.98
C SER A 114 10.91 7.09 -31.89
N SER A 115 12.03 7.21 -32.62
CA SER A 115 12.63 6.12 -33.39
C SER A 115 13.83 5.50 -32.67
N ASN A 116 14.16 5.99 -31.47
CA ASN A 116 15.28 5.49 -30.70
C ASN A 116 14.85 4.30 -29.83
N ASN A 117 15.01 3.10 -30.40
CA ASN A 117 14.65 1.83 -29.73
C ASN A 117 15.29 1.68 -28.34
N SER A 118 16.53 2.15 -28.14
CA SER A 118 17.20 2.02 -26.84
C SER A 118 16.53 2.86 -25.75
N ALA A 119 16.12 4.09 -26.09
CA ALA A 119 15.40 4.96 -25.17
C ALA A 119 14.00 4.42 -24.86
N ILE A 120 13.30 3.88 -25.88
CA ILE A 120 11.99 3.24 -25.70
C ILE A 120 12.09 2.06 -24.73
N MET A 121 13.03 1.14 -24.96
CA MET A 121 13.23 -0.03 -24.10
C MET A 121 13.62 0.35 -22.67
N ALA A 122 14.50 1.35 -22.49
CA ALA A 122 14.87 1.86 -21.17
C ALA A 122 13.65 2.42 -20.43
N THR A 123 12.83 3.23 -21.10
CA THR A 123 11.60 3.80 -20.56
C THR A 123 10.55 2.74 -20.23
N GLU A 124 10.35 1.74 -21.09
CA GLU A 124 9.44 0.62 -20.81
C GLU A 124 9.89 -0.17 -19.58
N PHE A 125 11.18 -0.49 -19.48
CA PHE A 125 11.71 -1.21 -18.33
C PHE A 125 11.55 -0.38 -17.05
N PHE A 126 11.87 0.91 -17.09
CA PHE A 126 11.63 1.84 -15.99
C PHE A 126 10.17 1.82 -15.52
N PHE A 127 9.21 1.90 -16.45
CA PHE A 127 7.80 1.86 -16.08
C PHE A 127 7.34 0.50 -15.54
N ARG A 128 7.87 -0.61 -16.06
CA ARG A 128 7.59 -1.93 -15.48
C ARG A 128 8.05 -1.97 -14.02
N GLN A 129 9.26 -1.51 -13.73
CA GLN A 129 9.79 -1.49 -12.36
C GLN A 129 9.02 -0.53 -11.45
N TYR A 130 8.68 0.66 -11.95
CA TYR A 130 7.81 1.61 -11.24
C TYR A 130 6.48 0.96 -10.84
N TRP A 131 5.79 0.31 -11.78
CA TRP A 131 4.50 -0.32 -11.51
C TRP A 131 4.62 -1.54 -10.60
N THR A 132 5.71 -2.30 -10.68
CA THR A 132 6.02 -3.36 -9.72
C THR A 132 6.10 -2.80 -8.29
N CYS A 133 6.76 -1.64 -8.09
CA CYS A 133 6.85 -0.99 -6.78
C CYS A 133 5.47 -0.52 -6.28
N VAL A 134 4.68 0.14 -7.14
CA VAL A 134 3.31 0.58 -6.78
C VAL A 134 2.42 -0.61 -6.44
N LYS A 135 2.53 -1.71 -7.18
CA LYS A 135 1.80 -2.95 -6.91
C LYS A 135 2.18 -3.56 -5.57
N LEU A 136 3.49 -3.65 -5.28
CA LEU A 136 3.98 -4.15 -4.00
C LEU A 136 3.49 -3.27 -2.84
N LEU A 137 3.57 -1.95 -3.00
CA LEU A 137 3.07 -0.98 -2.02
C LEU A 137 1.59 -1.25 -1.71
N GLY A 138 0.74 -1.36 -2.73
CA GLY A 138 -0.67 -1.69 -2.55
C GLY A 138 -0.91 -3.05 -1.88
N ASN A 139 -0.05 -4.04 -2.14
CA ASN A 139 -0.15 -5.33 -1.47
C ASN A 139 0.28 -5.26 0.01
N ILE A 140 1.32 -4.48 0.34
CA ILE A 140 1.78 -4.29 1.72
C ILE A 140 0.69 -3.61 2.55
N THR A 141 0.02 -2.58 2.02
CA THR A 141 -1.01 -1.85 2.79
C THR A 141 -2.24 -2.69 3.14
N LEU A 142 -2.50 -3.79 2.42
CA LEU A 142 -3.57 -4.75 2.77
C LEU A 142 -3.33 -5.44 4.12
N TRP A 143 -2.09 -5.52 4.59
CA TRP A 143 -1.76 -6.15 5.87
C TRP A 143 -2.07 -5.27 7.09
N SER A 144 -2.69 -4.10 6.90
CA SER A 144 -2.92 -3.09 7.94
C SER A 144 -3.93 -3.45 9.03
N GLN A 145 -4.69 -4.52 8.88
CA GLN A 145 -5.51 -5.09 9.98
C GLN A 145 -4.75 -6.12 10.82
N ILE A 146 -3.63 -6.65 10.29
CA ILE A 146 -2.87 -7.73 10.92
C ILE A 146 -1.58 -7.19 11.55
N LEU A 147 -0.89 -6.28 10.86
CA LEU A 147 0.37 -5.69 11.30
C LEU A 147 0.13 -4.31 11.91
N SER A 148 1.05 -3.92 12.81
CA SER A 148 1.01 -2.57 13.39
C SER A 148 1.12 -1.48 12.33
N LEU A 149 0.46 -0.34 12.55
CA LEU A 149 0.54 0.80 11.64
C LEU A 149 2.00 1.23 11.40
N LYS A 150 2.83 1.26 12.45
CA LYS A 150 4.25 1.57 12.33
C LYS A 150 4.96 0.67 11.32
N THR A 151 4.81 -0.64 11.45
CA THR A 151 5.42 -1.62 10.52
C THR A 151 4.93 -1.42 9.08
N ILE A 152 3.65 -1.13 8.89
CA ILE A 152 3.09 -0.83 7.55
C ILE A 152 3.73 0.43 6.98
N LEU A 153 3.86 1.51 7.77
CA LEU A 153 4.47 2.75 7.31
C LEU A 153 5.96 2.58 6.99
N ASP A 154 6.71 1.88 7.84
CA ASP A 154 8.14 1.59 7.62
C ASP A 154 8.35 0.82 6.30
N LEU A 155 7.55 -0.22 6.04
CA LEU A 155 7.67 -1.05 4.82
C LEU A 155 7.15 -0.34 3.56
N SER A 156 5.96 0.27 3.63
CA SER A 156 5.27 0.81 2.45
C SER A 156 5.67 2.25 2.13
N ILE A 157 5.76 3.12 3.14
CA ILE A 157 6.01 4.53 2.93
C ILE A 157 7.50 4.80 2.86
N ASP A 158 8.24 4.40 3.89
CA ASP A 158 9.69 4.63 3.92
C ASP A 158 10.42 3.67 2.99
N GLY A 159 10.04 2.39 3.00
CA GLY A 159 10.64 1.35 2.16
C GLY A 159 10.37 1.48 0.66
N LEU A 160 9.20 1.98 0.23
CA LEU A 160 8.82 2.07 -1.19
C LEU A 160 8.49 3.47 -1.68
N LEU A 161 7.53 4.15 -1.04
CA LEU A 161 7.03 5.44 -1.52
C LEU A 161 8.17 6.47 -1.60
N ASN A 162 8.81 6.72 -0.47
CA ASN A 162 9.83 7.75 -0.32
C ASN A 162 11.13 7.34 -1.04
N ARG A 163 11.53 6.08 -0.92
CA ARG A 163 12.82 5.57 -1.44
C ARG A 163 12.84 5.40 -2.96
N TYR A 164 11.74 4.96 -3.58
CA TYR A 164 11.74 4.56 -4.98
C TYR A 164 10.67 5.28 -5.81
N ILE A 165 9.40 5.29 -5.36
CA ILE A 165 8.27 5.74 -6.17
C ILE A 165 8.30 7.26 -6.39
N LEU A 166 8.47 8.05 -5.33
CA LEU A 166 8.54 9.52 -5.44
C LEU A 166 9.76 9.98 -6.23
N VAL A 167 10.91 9.31 -6.05
CA VAL A 167 12.12 9.57 -6.85
C VAL A 167 11.85 9.34 -8.33
N SER A 168 11.15 8.24 -8.64
CA SER A 168 10.75 7.91 -10.01
C SER A 168 9.79 8.93 -10.60
N LEU A 169 8.77 9.35 -9.85
CA LEU A 169 7.81 10.38 -10.31
C LEU A 169 8.51 11.71 -10.59
N LYS A 170 9.46 12.14 -9.76
CA LYS A 170 10.27 13.35 -9.98
C LYS A 170 11.21 13.25 -11.18
N ASN A 171 11.52 12.02 -11.62
CA ASN A 171 12.35 11.77 -12.80
C ASN A 171 11.54 11.71 -14.11
N MET A 172 10.22 11.65 -14.04
CA MET A 172 9.33 11.71 -15.20
C MET A 172 9.03 13.15 -15.60
N ASP A 173 8.38 13.32 -16.75
CA ASP A 173 7.79 14.60 -17.15
C ASP A 173 6.56 14.92 -16.29
N LEU A 174 6.64 16.01 -15.51
CA LEU A 174 5.60 16.45 -14.59
C LEU A 174 4.35 16.98 -15.31
N ILE A 175 4.50 17.46 -16.55
CA ILE A 175 3.41 18.07 -17.32
C ILE A 175 2.68 17.01 -18.16
N SER A 176 3.19 15.77 -18.19
CA SER A 176 2.56 14.66 -18.88
C SER A 176 1.12 14.42 -18.41
N ASN A 177 0.22 14.18 -19.37
CA ASN A 177 -1.19 13.87 -19.11
C ASN A 177 -1.39 12.64 -18.21
N GLU A 178 -0.42 11.71 -18.18
CA GLU A 178 -0.49 10.50 -17.35
C GLU A 178 -0.10 10.74 -15.90
N MET A 179 0.61 11.83 -15.60
CA MET A 179 1.21 12.06 -14.29
C MET A 179 0.14 12.12 -13.18
N ILE A 180 -0.95 12.87 -13.41
CA ILE A 180 -2.04 12.95 -12.44
C ILE A 180 -2.73 11.60 -12.22
N THR A 181 -2.87 10.81 -13.28
CA THR A 181 -3.49 9.47 -13.21
C THR A 181 -2.63 8.53 -12.36
N ARG A 182 -1.29 8.61 -12.48
CA ARG A 182 -0.34 7.86 -11.66
C ARG A 182 -0.44 8.25 -10.19
N CYS A 183 -0.56 9.55 -9.90
CA CYS A 183 -0.75 10.05 -8.53
C CYS A 183 -2.07 9.57 -7.92
N LEU A 184 -3.17 9.58 -8.70
CA LEU A 184 -4.46 9.05 -8.27
C LEU A 184 -4.40 7.55 -7.97
N LEU A 185 -3.74 6.76 -8.82
CA LEU A 185 -3.57 5.33 -8.60
C LEU A 185 -2.72 5.03 -7.36
N LEU A 186 -1.66 5.81 -7.15
CA LEU A 186 -0.81 5.71 -5.97
C LEU A 186 -1.58 6.06 -4.69
N ALA A 187 -2.35 7.15 -4.70
CA ALA A 187 -3.18 7.56 -3.57
C ALA A 187 -4.18 6.47 -3.16
N LYS A 188 -4.79 5.78 -4.13
CA LYS A 188 -5.74 4.68 -3.90
C LYS A 188 -5.14 3.46 -3.21
N CYS A 189 -3.81 3.32 -3.17
CA CYS A 189 -3.17 2.23 -2.47
C CYS A 189 -3.21 2.38 -0.94
N PHE A 190 -3.51 3.58 -0.42
CA PHE A 190 -3.50 3.84 1.01
C PHE A 190 -4.91 3.69 1.61
N PRO A 191 -5.15 2.76 2.56
CA PRO A 191 -6.43 2.64 3.25
C PRO A 191 -6.54 3.68 4.37
N ILE A 192 -6.46 4.97 4.02
CA ILE A 192 -6.34 6.11 4.97
C ILE A 192 -7.42 6.05 6.04
N LYS A 193 -8.69 5.86 5.65
CA LYS A 193 -9.80 5.76 6.61
C LYS A 193 -9.54 4.70 7.68
N GLN A 194 -9.05 3.53 7.28
CA GLN A 194 -8.75 2.43 8.19
C GLN A 194 -7.57 2.76 9.10
N TRP A 195 -6.50 3.37 8.56
CA TRP A 195 -5.35 3.78 9.36
C TRP A 195 -5.75 4.78 10.44
N PHE A 196 -6.60 5.75 10.12
CA PHE A 196 -7.12 6.70 11.10
C PHE A 196 -8.11 6.04 12.07
N ASP A 197 -9.13 5.32 11.59
CA ASP A 197 -10.18 4.73 12.43
C ASP A 197 -9.62 3.74 13.47
N ASN A 198 -8.68 2.87 13.08
CA ASN A 198 -8.10 1.87 13.97
C ASN A 198 -7.07 2.45 14.94
N ASN A 199 -6.47 3.60 14.63
CA ASN A 199 -5.39 4.20 15.43
C ASN A 199 -5.79 5.53 16.05
N LYS A 200 -7.10 5.83 16.16
CA LYS A 200 -7.61 7.10 16.72
C LYS A 200 -6.96 7.45 18.05
N THR A 201 -6.80 6.49 18.96
CA THR A 201 -6.19 6.72 20.29
C THR A 201 -4.69 7.05 20.21
N ILE A 202 -3.97 6.46 19.26
CA ILE A 202 -2.53 6.70 19.03
C ILE A 202 -2.31 8.05 18.31
N LEU A 203 -3.22 8.40 17.40
CA LEU A 203 -3.14 9.60 16.57
C LEU A 203 -3.82 10.83 17.23
N GLN A 204 -4.59 10.65 18.31
CA GLN A 204 -5.40 11.66 19.01
C GLN A 204 -4.63 12.82 19.65
N ASN A 205 -3.30 12.79 19.66
CA ASN A 205 -2.48 13.91 20.16
C ASN A 205 -1.75 14.69 19.05
N GLN A 206 -1.90 14.34 17.76
CA GLN A 206 -1.12 14.99 16.70
C GLN A 206 -1.88 15.41 15.43
N LEU A 207 -3.06 14.86 15.12
CA LEU A 207 -3.59 14.92 13.73
C LEU A 207 -5.13 15.05 13.66
N THR A 208 -5.70 16.19 14.07
CA THR A 208 -7.14 16.45 13.83
C THR A 208 -7.41 17.01 12.44
N ASP A 209 -6.44 17.71 11.83
CA ASP A 209 -6.61 18.40 10.53
C ASP A 209 -5.41 18.27 9.58
N THR A 210 -4.37 17.53 9.99
CA THR A 210 -3.08 17.45 9.32
C THR A 210 -2.83 16.05 8.74
N THR A 211 -2.10 15.99 7.63
CA THR A 211 -1.75 14.72 6.96
C THR A 211 -0.82 13.87 7.83
N LEU A 212 -0.87 12.53 7.65
CA LEU A 212 0.06 11.63 8.31
C LEU A 212 1.51 12.06 8.00
N PRO A 213 2.40 12.25 9.00
CA PRO A 213 3.75 12.76 8.76
C PRO A 213 4.54 11.93 7.74
N ALA A 214 4.32 10.62 7.70
CA ALA A 214 4.95 9.72 6.74
C ALA A 214 4.58 10.06 5.27
N LEU A 215 3.38 10.59 5.03
CA LEU A 215 2.87 10.96 3.70
C LEU A 215 3.21 12.40 3.29
N GLU A 216 3.87 13.18 4.14
CA GLU A 216 4.17 14.59 3.86
C GLU A 216 5.01 14.75 2.58
N ASN A 217 5.98 13.87 2.34
CA ASN A 217 6.78 13.89 1.11
C ASN A 217 5.94 13.75 -0.17
N PHE A 218 4.86 12.96 -0.11
CA PHE A 218 3.93 12.83 -1.22
C PHE A 218 3.07 14.08 -1.36
N CYS A 219 2.63 14.66 -0.24
CA CYS A 219 1.87 15.92 -0.24
C CYS A 219 2.70 17.07 -0.83
N LEU A 220 3.97 17.19 -0.46
CA LEU A 220 4.90 18.17 -1.03
C LEU A 220 5.14 17.96 -2.53
N PHE A 221 5.24 16.70 -2.97
CA PHE A 221 5.32 16.40 -4.40
C PHE A 221 4.05 16.84 -5.15
N LEU A 222 2.87 16.60 -4.58
CA LEU A 222 1.60 17.04 -5.16
C LEU A 222 1.49 18.57 -5.23
N LYS A 223 1.99 19.28 -4.20
CA LYS A 223 2.10 20.75 -4.21
C LYS A 223 3.00 21.24 -5.34
N GLN A 224 4.19 20.67 -5.49
CA GLN A 224 5.11 20.99 -6.59
C GLN A 224 4.42 20.78 -7.95
N LEU A 225 3.69 19.69 -8.10
CA LEU A 225 2.99 19.36 -9.32
C LEU A 225 1.82 20.31 -9.62
N ALA A 226 1.10 20.76 -8.60
CA ALA A 226 0.08 21.80 -8.74
C ALA A 226 0.69 23.14 -9.19
N GLN A 227 1.83 23.51 -8.61
CA GLN A 227 2.58 24.69 -9.00
C GLN A 227 2.99 24.62 -10.48
N GLU A 228 3.54 23.50 -10.94
CA GLU A 228 3.90 23.32 -12.35
C GLU A 228 2.68 23.49 -13.27
N TYR A 229 1.54 22.85 -12.98
CA TYR A 229 0.33 23.07 -13.78
C TYR A 229 -0.15 24.52 -13.77
N SER A 230 -0.04 25.20 -12.62
CA SER A 230 -0.45 26.61 -12.52
C SER A 230 0.39 27.52 -13.41
N THR A 231 1.70 27.29 -13.50
CA THR A 231 2.58 28.07 -14.38
C THR A 231 2.24 27.87 -15.85
N GLN A 232 1.89 26.65 -16.25
CA GLN A 232 1.50 26.32 -17.63
C GLN A 232 0.16 26.94 -18.04
N ILE A 233 -0.74 27.26 -17.10
CA ILE A 233 -2.03 27.90 -17.42
C ILE A 233 -1.84 29.27 -18.09
N PHE A 234 -0.78 30.02 -17.76
CA PHE A 234 -0.56 31.35 -18.33
C PHE A 234 -0.16 31.31 -19.81
N SER A 235 0.61 30.30 -20.22
CA SER A 235 1.15 30.14 -21.57
C SER A 235 0.33 29.22 -22.48
N ALA A 236 -0.55 28.40 -21.90
CA ALA A 236 -1.32 27.39 -22.61
C ALA A 236 -2.45 27.94 -23.50
N ASN A 237 -2.90 27.14 -24.46
CA ASN A 237 -4.14 27.39 -25.20
C ASN A 237 -5.38 27.06 -24.33
N ASP A 238 -6.58 27.47 -24.76
CA ASP A 238 -7.81 27.28 -23.96
C ASP A 238 -8.15 25.81 -23.65
N LYS A 239 -7.74 24.88 -24.50
CA LYS A 239 -7.96 23.44 -24.28
C LYS A 239 -7.04 22.92 -23.18
N ASP A 240 -5.76 23.25 -23.24
CA ASP A 240 -4.75 22.79 -22.29
C ASP A 240 -4.93 23.50 -20.93
N LYS A 241 -5.35 24.77 -20.92
CA LYS A 241 -5.78 25.47 -19.68
C LYS A 241 -6.86 24.70 -18.93
N LYS A 242 -7.86 24.16 -19.64
CA LYS A 242 -8.92 23.36 -19.01
C LYS A 242 -8.37 22.07 -18.41
N ILE A 243 -7.44 21.41 -19.10
CA ILE A 243 -6.77 20.19 -18.60
C ILE A 243 -5.98 20.49 -17.33
N TYR A 244 -5.15 21.53 -17.33
CA TYR A 244 -4.35 21.90 -16.15
C TYR A 244 -5.22 22.27 -14.95
N LYS A 245 -6.30 23.05 -15.15
CA LYS A 245 -7.27 23.35 -14.08
C LYS A 245 -7.92 22.10 -13.52
N GLU A 246 -8.26 21.15 -14.39
CA GLU A 246 -8.84 19.88 -13.97
C GLU A 246 -7.83 19.02 -13.20
N ASN A 247 -6.57 18.98 -13.64
CA ASN A 247 -5.52 18.27 -12.93
C ASN A 247 -5.29 18.87 -11.52
N ILE A 248 -5.33 20.20 -11.35
CA ILE A 248 -5.23 20.82 -10.02
C ILE A 248 -6.45 20.44 -9.15
N ARG A 249 -7.66 20.35 -9.71
CA ARG A 249 -8.83 19.82 -8.98
C ARG A 249 -8.61 18.37 -8.53
N GLN A 250 -8.03 17.53 -9.39
CA GLN A 250 -7.73 16.14 -9.02
C GLN A 250 -6.69 16.05 -7.91
N ILE A 251 -5.70 16.95 -7.87
CA ILE A 251 -4.75 17.05 -6.75
C ILE A 251 -5.48 17.37 -5.45
N ARG A 252 -6.45 18.29 -5.46
CA ARG A 252 -7.30 18.57 -4.30
C ARG A 252 -8.04 17.32 -3.82
N VAL A 253 -8.60 16.54 -4.75
CA VAL A 253 -9.27 15.27 -4.42
C VAL A 253 -8.29 14.28 -3.78
N ILE A 254 -7.04 14.22 -4.26
CA ILE A 254 -6.00 13.42 -3.62
C ILE A 254 -5.73 13.89 -2.19
N PHE A 255 -5.53 15.19 -1.95
CA PHE A 255 -5.31 15.71 -0.60
C PHE A 255 -6.44 15.34 0.37
N VAL A 256 -7.69 15.50 -0.06
CA VAL A 256 -8.85 15.10 0.74
C VAL A 256 -8.83 13.59 1.02
N HIS A 257 -8.50 12.77 0.04
CA HIS A 257 -8.37 11.32 0.23
C HIS A 257 -7.28 10.95 1.25
N LEU A 258 -6.17 11.69 1.26
CA LEU A 258 -5.06 11.51 2.21
C LEU A 258 -5.31 12.13 3.59
N HIS A 259 -6.49 12.72 3.83
CA HIS A 259 -6.78 13.51 5.04
C HIS A 259 -5.82 14.71 5.24
N ALA A 260 -5.25 15.24 4.15
CA ALA A 260 -4.39 16.42 4.11
C ALA A 260 -5.22 17.71 3.88
N LEU A 261 -6.08 18.04 4.84
CA LEU A 261 -7.07 19.13 4.67
C LEU A 261 -6.42 20.51 4.63
N ASP A 262 -5.35 20.70 5.40
CA ASP A 262 -4.46 21.86 5.34
C ASP A 262 -3.93 22.12 3.93
N HIS A 263 -3.34 21.12 3.30
CA HIS A 263 -2.82 21.19 1.92
C HIS A 263 -3.95 21.44 0.91
N ALA A 264 -5.14 20.87 1.13
CA ALA A 264 -6.31 21.08 0.26
C ALA A 264 -6.87 22.51 0.34
N LEU A 265 -6.88 23.10 1.54
CA LEU A 265 -7.31 24.48 1.78
C LEU A 265 -6.34 25.48 1.18
N GLU A 266 -5.04 25.28 1.39
CA GLU A 266 -3.97 26.09 0.80
C GLU A 266 -4.09 26.11 -0.72
N LEU A 267 -4.22 24.94 -1.35
CA LEU A 267 -4.41 24.82 -2.80
C LEU A 267 -5.67 25.57 -3.30
N THR A 268 -6.75 25.54 -2.53
CA THR A 268 -8.00 26.22 -2.90
C THR A 268 -7.85 27.74 -2.83
N ASN A 269 -7.13 28.23 -1.82
CA ASN A 269 -6.85 29.65 -1.64
C ASN A 269 -5.89 30.19 -2.70
N GLU A 270 -4.85 29.42 -3.05
CA GLU A 270 -3.83 29.86 -4.02
C GLU A 270 -4.34 29.91 -5.46
N TYR A 271 -5.25 29.01 -5.85
CA TYR A 271 -5.62 28.82 -7.26
C TYR A 271 -7.09 29.17 -7.58
N GLU A 272 -7.80 29.84 -6.67
CA GLU A 272 -9.21 30.29 -6.81
C GLU A 272 -10.15 29.20 -7.36
N ILE A 273 -9.96 27.96 -6.94
CA ILE A 273 -10.75 26.83 -7.42
C ILE A 273 -12.07 26.74 -6.63
N LYS A 274 -13.01 27.64 -6.93
CA LYS A 274 -14.42 27.48 -6.55
C LYS A 274 -15.06 26.32 -7.33
#